data_AF-A0A4R5P3C4-F1
#
_entry.id   AF-A0A4R5P3C4-F1
#
_cell.length_a   1.000
_cell.length_b   1.000
_cell.length_c   1.000
_cell.angle_alpha   90.00
_cell.angle_beta   90.00
_cell.angle_gamma   90.00
#
_symmetry.space_group_name_H-M   'P 1'
#
loop_
_entity.id
_entity.type
_entity.pdbx_description
1 polymer ?
#
loop_
_entity_poly.entity_id
_entity_poly.type
_entity_poly.pdbx_seq_one_letter_code
_entity_poly.pdbx_strand_id
1 'polypeptide(L)'
;MVYLRKHIALLSITSFLLQAWSCSKNDYAPFQETKKRALDEWSTDEPKYKKRKLQDDSNDSGYDSGYDVDDELNERTASHTNFNFKDEIEKLRKATDIQRGIKWILQGDTLVRDATNANGKVYAAEDYAIQVLNILRAAKKICELYGKDGKKMDITANRFMDNFRHIYVQENEIFCINKLQQINTKTVSYLKKNVFTELTENEINEKLRLAENYVGLDDIHYNITTKFKIEDKEFALEDKKWLKLTQEQQSSYKNRKEADWYKRLDSFEQKLIDTYFDKFLDGNHYIPTQIRNIPGCKNAYRKRLIMRKNGQEIVLARYYHSGAFASFVPNPSISNNINVSNDIATNNWQQILEHSRKKTVEVMSLNNKVIIERLGYNEKHIVEQMEQIVGKDFMYLPINGLGIGTIPIYKDHVNNLVQEANNYKEKYPNLLNKTYFEKLDILKQFSEKSDKKHVSRQSINVSGNHYADIAADYIACKTILEERKSESKASVLFSCKSGKDRTGFISYLADGSIIHTSYPELPINTIHITLANTSHYQLLAGLNGGMPGRFGMKPVKKDQTTRDARTANILFPQTAKWTNIPLLDNNSQDSNSRKRRHR
;
A
#
# COMPACT_ATOMS: atom_id res chain seq x y z
N MET A 1 -20.51 -2.23 -44.36
CA MET A 1 -19.43 -1.46 -43.69
C MET A 1 -19.07 -1.92 -42.27
N VAL A 2 -19.99 -2.48 -41.46
CA VAL A 2 -19.67 -2.93 -40.08
C VAL A 2 -18.80 -4.21 -40.05
N TYR A 3 -18.94 -5.09 -41.03
CA TYR A 3 -18.15 -6.32 -41.13
C TYR A 3 -16.68 -6.08 -41.53
N LEU A 4 -16.42 -5.10 -42.40
CA LEU A 4 -15.06 -4.76 -42.86
C LEU A 4 -14.19 -4.17 -41.73
N ARG A 5 -14.80 -3.48 -40.76
CA ARG A 5 -14.10 -2.92 -39.60
C ARG A 5 -13.67 -3.97 -38.57
N LYS A 6 -14.38 -5.10 -38.46
CA LYS A 6 -14.01 -6.19 -37.55
C LYS A 6 -12.83 -7.02 -38.08
N HIS A 7 -12.70 -7.18 -39.40
CA HIS A 7 -11.56 -7.90 -39.98
C HIS A 7 -10.25 -7.11 -39.97
N ILE A 8 -10.28 -5.79 -40.14
CA ILE A 8 -9.08 -4.95 -40.04
C ILE A 8 -8.55 -4.95 -38.60
N ALA A 9 -9.41 -4.96 -37.58
CA ALA A 9 -8.99 -5.04 -36.18
C ALA A 9 -8.35 -6.40 -35.81
N LEU A 10 -8.78 -7.50 -36.44
CA LEU A 10 -8.19 -8.82 -36.19
C LEU A 10 -6.80 -8.98 -36.82
N LEU A 11 -6.57 -8.41 -38.01
CA LEU A 11 -5.29 -8.47 -38.71
C LEU A 11 -4.20 -7.62 -38.05
N SER A 12 -4.56 -6.53 -37.38
CA SER A 12 -3.61 -5.70 -36.61
C SER A 12 -3.11 -6.39 -35.34
N ILE A 13 -3.92 -7.26 -34.72
CA ILE A 13 -3.57 -7.96 -33.47
C ILE A 13 -2.62 -9.14 -33.75
N THR A 14 -2.79 -9.86 -34.86
CA THR A 14 -1.90 -10.96 -35.24
C THR A 14 -0.51 -10.47 -35.69
N SER A 15 -0.42 -9.31 -36.35
CA SER A 15 0.87 -8.71 -36.71
C SER A 15 1.68 -8.27 -35.47
N PHE A 16 1.00 -7.75 -34.45
CA PHE A 16 1.64 -7.31 -33.20
C PHE A 16 2.16 -8.49 -32.34
N LEU A 17 1.45 -9.62 -32.34
CA LEU A 17 1.85 -10.81 -31.59
C LEU A 17 3.05 -11.55 -32.23
N LEU A 18 3.20 -11.48 -33.55
CA LEU A 18 4.37 -12.04 -34.25
C LEU A 18 5.65 -11.21 -34.05
N GLN A 19 5.53 -9.89 -33.87
CA GLN A 19 6.67 -9.01 -33.55
C GLN A 19 7.13 -9.12 -32.08
N ALA A 20 6.21 -9.44 -31.16
CA ALA A 20 6.57 -9.63 -29.75
C ALA A 20 7.32 -10.94 -29.48
N TRP A 21 7.22 -11.93 -30.38
CA TRP A 21 7.85 -13.24 -30.20
C TRP A 21 9.29 -13.33 -30.73
N SER A 22 9.73 -12.39 -31.58
CA SER A 22 11.09 -12.40 -32.16
C SER A 22 12.15 -11.67 -31.33
N CYS A 23 11.79 -10.93 -30.28
CA CYS A 23 12.72 -10.07 -29.52
C CYS A 23 13.19 -10.62 -28.16
N SER A 24 12.95 -11.90 -27.80
CA SER A 24 13.26 -12.41 -26.44
C SER A 24 14.44 -13.40 -26.35
N LYS A 25 15.28 -13.53 -27.38
CA LYS A 25 16.46 -14.41 -27.33
C LYS A 25 17.71 -13.63 -27.72
N ASN A 26 18.36 -13.05 -26.73
CA ASN A 26 19.81 -12.79 -26.61
C ASN A 26 19.97 -11.59 -25.69
N ASP A 27 20.32 -11.84 -24.42
CA ASP A 27 21.09 -10.96 -23.53
C ASP A 27 21.02 -11.50 -22.09
N TYR A 28 21.81 -12.55 -21.79
CA TYR A 28 21.88 -13.17 -20.45
C TYR A 28 23.30 -13.60 -20.06
N ALA A 29 24.33 -12.88 -20.53
CA ALA A 29 25.73 -13.20 -20.25
C ALA A 29 26.41 -12.34 -19.15
N PRO A 30 26.11 -11.04 -18.92
CA PRO A 30 26.84 -10.25 -17.92
C PRO A 30 26.33 -10.41 -16.47
N PHE A 31 25.30 -11.22 -16.23
CA PHE A 31 24.55 -11.24 -14.96
C PHE A 31 25.16 -12.14 -13.86
N GLN A 32 26.08 -13.04 -14.21
CA GLN A 32 26.62 -14.04 -13.27
C GLN A 32 27.76 -13.50 -12.41
N GLU A 33 28.47 -12.47 -12.86
CA GLU A 33 29.70 -12.01 -12.21
C GLU A 33 29.43 -11.04 -11.05
N THR A 34 28.39 -10.20 -11.16
CA THR A 34 27.93 -9.30 -10.08
C THR A 34 27.21 -10.06 -8.95
N LYS A 35 26.55 -11.18 -9.27
CA LYS A 35 25.83 -12.04 -8.32
C LYS A 35 26.79 -12.79 -7.39
N LYS A 36 27.97 -13.19 -7.89
CA LYS A 36 28.99 -13.89 -7.10
C LYS A 36 29.64 -13.00 -6.03
N ARG A 37 29.92 -11.72 -6.35
CA ARG A 37 30.48 -10.75 -5.38
C ARG A 37 29.55 -10.47 -4.19
N ALA A 38 28.23 -10.37 -4.42
CA ALA A 38 27.28 -10.12 -3.34
C ALA A 38 27.07 -11.33 -2.40
N LEU A 39 27.29 -12.55 -2.90
CA LEU A 39 27.24 -13.79 -2.11
C LEU A 39 28.54 -14.02 -1.32
N ASP A 40 29.70 -13.66 -1.90
CA ASP A 40 30.99 -13.78 -1.23
C ASP A 40 31.16 -12.77 -0.06
N GLU A 41 30.53 -11.60 -0.13
CA GLU A 41 30.47 -10.63 1.00
C GLU A 41 29.56 -11.10 2.15
N TRP A 42 28.68 -12.08 1.91
CA TRP A 42 27.73 -12.59 2.91
C TRP A 42 28.26 -13.79 3.72
N SER A 43 29.36 -14.41 3.28
CA SER A 43 29.87 -15.71 3.76
C SER A 43 31.02 -15.64 4.78
N THR A 44 31.23 -14.53 5.50
CA THR A 44 32.44 -14.37 6.32
C THR A 44 32.47 -15.10 7.67
N ASP A 45 31.41 -15.82 8.06
CA ASP A 45 31.43 -16.63 9.28
C ASP A 45 30.78 -18.01 9.06
N GLU A 46 31.55 -19.05 8.70
CA GLU A 46 31.25 -20.43 9.11
C GLU A 46 32.47 -21.40 8.96
N PRO A 47 32.59 -22.44 9.82
CA PRO A 47 33.76 -23.30 9.91
C PRO A 47 33.80 -24.44 8.88
N LYS A 48 35.02 -24.79 8.44
CA LYS A 48 35.29 -25.80 7.41
C LYS A 48 34.88 -27.22 7.83
N TYR A 49 33.83 -27.76 7.24
CA TYR A 49 33.54 -29.20 7.22
C TYR A 49 34.13 -29.90 5.98
N LYS A 50 34.81 -31.02 6.20
CA LYS A 50 35.50 -31.84 5.18
C LYS A 50 34.52 -32.52 4.23
N LYS A 51 34.70 -32.32 2.92
CA LYS A 51 34.05 -33.08 1.84
C LYS A 51 34.45 -34.56 1.88
N ARG A 52 33.47 -35.47 1.94
CA ARG A 52 33.64 -36.88 1.52
C ARG A 52 33.19 -37.02 0.06
N LYS A 53 34.01 -37.72 -0.73
CA LYS A 53 33.74 -38.11 -2.12
C LYS A 53 32.52 -39.01 -2.19
N LEU A 54 31.63 -38.76 -3.15
CA LEU A 54 30.63 -39.71 -3.61
C LEU A 54 31.00 -40.13 -5.03
N GLN A 55 30.97 -41.44 -5.20
CA GLN A 55 31.26 -42.22 -6.39
C GLN A 55 29.96 -42.32 -7.20
N ASP A 56 30.07 -42.19 -8.52
CA ASP A 56 29.00 -42.47 -9.48
C ASP A 56 28.53 -43.92 -9.35
N ASP A 57 27.22 -44.13 -9.45
CA ASP A 57 26.66 -45.21 -10.27
C ASP A 57 25.18 -44.94 -10.62
N SER A 58 24.83 -45.49 -11.78
CA SER A 58 23.79 -45.08 -12.73
C SER A 58 22.39 -45.63 -12.50
N ASN A 59 21.42 -44.96 -13.16
CA ASN A 59 20.15 -45.46 -13.73
C ASN A 59 19.14 -46.15 -12.80
N ASP A 60 17.93 -45.58 -12.65
CA ASP A 60 16.70 -46.05 -13.32
C ASP A 60 15.47 -45.19 -12.90
N SER A 61 14.51 -45.18 -13.81
CA SER A 61 13.18 -44.58 -13.92
C SER A 61 12.28 -44.40 -12.69
N GLY A 62 11.54 -43.27 -12.72
CA GLY A 62 10.31 -43.08 -11.94
C GLY A 62 10.22 -41.70 -11.27
N TYR A 63 9.72 -40.68 -11.99
CA TYR A 63 9.33 -39.42 -11.37
C TYR A 63 8.02 -39.61 -10.60
N ASP A 64 8.15 -40.08 -9.35
CA ASP A 64 7.13 -39.99 -8.31
C ASP A 64 7.57 -38.90 -7.33
N SER A 65 6.98 -37.70 -7.41
CA SER A 65 7.33 -36.57 -6.55
C SER A 65 6.62 -36.65 -5.19
N GLY A 66 6.67 -37.83 -4.56
CA GLY A 66 6.28 -38.06 -3.17
C GLY A 66 7.41 -37.70 -2.22
N TYR A 67 7.53 -36.42 -1.87
CA TYR A 67 8.25 -35.98 -0.68
C TYR A 67 7.26 -35.58 0.40
N ASP A 68 6.40 -36.53 0.80
CA ASP A 68 5.85 -36.56 2.16
C ASP A 68 6.81 -37.40 3.01
N VAL A 69 7.98 -36.84 3.29
CA VAL A 69 8.87 -37.39 4.32
C VAL A 69 8.30 -36.95 5.66
N ASP A 70 7.81 -37.92 6.42
CA ASP A 70 7.19 -37.84 7.75
C ASP A 70 7.55 -36.57 8.55
N ASP A 71 6.60 -35.64 8.61
CA ASP A 71 6.69 -34.36 9.34
C ASP A 71 6.98 -34.56 10.85
N GLU A 72 6.73 -35.75 11.40
CA GLU A 72 6.89 -36.05 12.83
C GLU A 72 8.33 -36.38 13.25
N LEU A 73 9.19 -36.92 12.37
CA LEU A 73 10.54 -37.34 12.79
C LEU A 73 11.54 -36.18 12.89
N ASN A 74 11.32 -35.09 12.14
CA ASN A 74 12.15 -33.89 12.16
C ASN A 74 11.74 -32.85 13.23
N GLU A 75 10.65 -33.05 13.96
CA GLU A 75 10.27 -32.19 15.09
C GLU A 75 11.21 -32.39 16.30
N ARG A 76 11.97 -33.49 16.36
CA ARG A 76 12.84 -33.84 17.51
C ARG A 76 14.22 -33.17 17.52
N THR A 77 14.68 -32.62 16.41
CA THR A 77 16.02 -31.98 16.29
C THR A 77 15.98 -30.48 16.09
N ALA A 78 14.80 -29.88 15.87
CA ALA A 78 14.63 -28.43 15.89
C ALA A 78 14.74 -27.94 17.36
N SER A 79 15.93 -27.46 17.72
CA SER A 79 16.24 -26.88 19.02
C SER A 79 15.22 -25.81 19.44
N HIS A 80 15.12 -25.56 20.76
CA HIS A 80 14.17 -24.68 21.46
C HIS A 80 14.22 -23.17 21.08
N THR A 81 14.43 -22.82 19.82
CA THR A 81 14.61 -21.43 19.40
C THR A 81 13.27 -20.81 19.01
N ASN A 82 12.79 -19.89 19.84
CA ASN A 82 11.74 -18.93 19.46
C ASN A 82 12.16 -18.20 18.18
N PHE A 83 11.31 -18.20 17.15
CA PHE A 83 11.60 -17.48 15.91
C PHE A 83 11.39 -15.97 16.11
N ASN A 84 12.39 -15.17 15.75
CA ASN A 84 12.31 -13.71 15.85
C ASN A 84 11.70 -13.11 14.56
N PHE A 85 10.37 -13.08 14.51
CA PHE A 85 9.63 -12.56 13.35
C PHE A 85 9.97 -11.10 13.02
N LYS A 86 10.10 -10.25 14.04
CA LYS A 86 10.33 -8.82 13.87
C LYS A 86 11.65 -8.55 13.15
N ASP A 87 12.73 -9.12 13.67
CA ASP A 87 14.07 -8.89 13.12
C ASP A 87 14.21 -9.48 11.71
N GLU A 88 13.60 -10.65 11.47
CA GLU A 88 13.68 -11.28 10.15
C GLU A 88 12.86 -10.51 9.09
N ILE A 89 11.68 -10.00 9.45
CA ILE A 89 10.90 -9.13 8.56
C ILE A 89 11.67 -7.83 8.24
N GLU A 90 12.36 -7.24 9.21
CA GLU A 90 13.18 -6.05 8.98
C GLU A 90 14.35 -6.32 8.03
N LYS A 91 15.07 -7.44 8.20
CA LYS A 91 16.13 -7.86 7.29
C LYS A 91 15.60 -8.05 5.86
N LEU A 92 14.44 -8.68 5.71
CA LEU A 92 13.81 -8.86 4.40
C LEU A 92 13.41 -7.52 3.76
N ARG A 93 12.87 -6.56 4.54
CA ARG A 93 12.58 -5.19 4.03
C ARG A 93 13.84 -4.46 3.55
N LYS A 94 14.94 -4.60 4.28
CA LYS A 94 16.24 -4.06 3.87
C LYS A 94 16.72 -4.72 2.57
N ALA A 95 16.60 -6.04 2.46
CA ALA A 95 16.99 -6.79 1.27
C ALA A 95 16.16 -6.41 0.03
N THR A 96 14.85 -6.21 0.17
CA THR A 96 13.99 -5.77 -0.94
C THR A 96 14.43 -4.40 -1.49
N ASP A 97 14.75 -3.44 -0.63
CA ASP A 97 15.25 -2.13 -1.06
C ASP A 97 16.62 -2.24 -1.75
N ILE A 98 17.53 -3.06 -1.24
CA ILE A 98 18.84 -3.30 -1.89
C ILE A 98 18.65 -3.87 -3.31
N GLN A 99 17.74 -4.84 -3.50
CA GLN A 99 17.44 -5.37 -4.84
C GLN A 99 16.89 -4.32 -5.80
N ARG A 100 16.25 -3.27 -5.28
CA ARG A 100 15.70 -2.14 -6.04
C ARG A 100 16.73 -1.04 -6.29
N GLY A 101 17.98 -1.22 -5.86
CA GLY A 101 19.02 -0.20 -5.94
C GLY A 101 18.84 0.94 -4.93
N ILE A 102 18.13 0.67 -3.82
CA ILE A 102 17.79 1.66 -2.81
C ILE A 102 18.58 1.35 -1.54
N LYS A 103 19.37 2.32 -1.06
CA LYS A 103 20.11 2.17 0.21
C LYS A 103 19.15 2.36 1.38
N TRP A 104 19.16 1.42 2.32
CA TRP A 104 18.38 1.46 3.55
C TRP A 104 19.23 1.87 4.74
N ILE A 105 18.88 2.97 5.40
CA ILE A 105 19.56 3.48 6.60
C ILE A 105 18.51 3.73 7.69
N LEU A 106 18.57 2.98 8.78
CA LEU A 106 17.67 3.12 9.92
C LEU A 106 18.38 3.82 11.08
N GLN A 107 17.77 4.90 11.60
CA GLN A 107 18.24 5.65 12.76
C GLN A 107 17.08 5.86 13.73
N GLY A 108 17.02 5.08 14.80
CA GLY A 108 15.85 5.06 15.68
C GLY A 108 14.59 4.64 14.92
N ASP A 109 13.54 5.48 14.94
CA ASP A 109 12.33 5.27 14.16
C ASP A 109 12.35 5.97 12.79
N THR A 110 13.49 6.53 12.38
CA THR A 110 13.63 7.25 11.10
C THR A 110 14.33 6.38 10.06
N LEU A 111 13.61 6.04 9.01
CA LEU A 111 14.09 5.32 7.84
C LEU A 111 14.48 6.30 6.73
N VAL A 112 15.77 6.39 6.45
CA VAL A 112 16.31 7.13 5.31
C VAL A 112 16.61 6.15 4.17
N ARG A 113 15.96 6.39 3.03
CA ARG A 113 16.11 5.63 1.79
C ARG A 113 16.82 6.49 0.76
N ASP A 114 17.90 5.98 0.19
CA ASP A 114 18.59 6.63 -0.93
C ASP A 114 18.24 5.90 -2.23
N ALA A 115 17.37 6.51 -3.02
CA ALA A 115 16.89 5.99 -4.29
C ALA A 115 17.56 6.66 -5.51
N THR A 116 18.73 7.29 -5.32
CA THR A 116 19.50 7.87 -6.42
C THR A 116 19.93 6.85 -7.48
N ASN A 117 20.13 5.59 -7.07
CA ASN A 117 20.49 4.48 -7.95
C ASN A 117 19.33 3.48 -8.15
N ALA A 118 18.08 3.91 -7.92
CA ALA A 118 16.93 3.02 -8.02
C ALA A 118 16.75 2.49 -9.45
N ASN A 119 16.57 1.17 -9.58
CA ASN A 119 16.57 0.48 -10.87
C ASN A 119 15.16 0.17 -11.41
N GLY A 120 14.11 0.49 -10.66
CA GLY A 120 12.72 0.24 -11.05
C GLY A 120 12.32 -1.24 -11.01
N LYS A 121 13.11 -2.12 -10.37
CA LYS A 121 12.77 -3.53 -10.19
C LYS A 121 11.53 -3.66 -9.31
N VAL A 122 10.55 -4.39 -9.81
CA VAL A 122 9.24 -4.50 -9.17
C VAL A 122 9.18 -5.73 -8.28
N TYR A 123 9.54 -6.90 -8.83
CA TYR A 123 9.53 -8.17 -8.14
C TYR A 123 10.72 -8.33 -7.18
N ALA A 124 10.42 -8.71 -5.94
CA ALA A 124 11.37 -9.21 -4.96
C ALA A 124 10.72 -10.40 -4.22
N ALA A 125 11.39 -11.56 -4.20
CA ALA A 125 10.91 -12.76 -3.52
C ALA A 125 10.71 -12.52 -2.01
N GLU A 126 11.51 -11.63 -1.43
CA GLU A 126 11.46 -11.22 -0.04
C GLU A 126 10.13 -10.56 0.35
N ASP A 127 9.43 -9.85 -0.56
CA ASP A 127 8.11 -9.29 -0.26
C ASP A 127 7.10 -10.41 0.04
N TYR A 128 7.17 -11.53 -0.67
CA TYR A 128 6.34 -12.70 -0.42
C TYR A 128 6.75 -13.45 0.84
N ALA A 129 8.05 -13.53 1.12
CA ALA A 129 8.55 -14.08 2.38
C ALA A 129 8.03 -13.29 3.58
N ILE A 130 8.00 -11.95 3.51
CA ILE A 130 7.40 -11.11 4.56
C ILE A 130 5.91 -11.44 4.74
N GLN A 131 5.15 -11.64 3.66
CA GLN A 131 3.73 -12.04 3.77
C GLN A 131 3.57 -13.40 4.47
N VAL A 132 4.42 -14.39 4.14
CA VAL A 132 4.45 -15.69 4.81
C VAL A 132 4.76 -15.55 6.30
N LEU A 133 5.79 -14.80 6.66
CA LEU A 133 6.14 -14.58 8.07
C LEU A 133 5.03 -13.84 8.82
N ASN A 134 4.33 -12.91 8.16
CA ASN A 134 3.18 -12.21 8.74
C ASN A 134 2.00 -13.16 9.02
N ILE A 135 1.74 -14.13 8.14
CA ILE A 135 0.74 -15.20 8.36
C ILE A 135 1.10 -16.03 9.60
N LEU A 136 2.33 -16.52 9.66
CA LEU A 136 2.77 -17.43 10.72
C LEU A 136 2.78 -16.73 12.09
N ARG A 137 3.25 -15.47 12.17
CA ARG A 137 3.20 -14.71 13.43
C ARG A 137 1.77 -14.37 13.86
N ALA A 138 0.86 -14.11 12.92
CA ALA A 138 -0.54 -13.89 13.22
C ALA A 138 -1.21 -15.16 13.78
N ALA A 139 -0.93 -16.32 13.18
CA ALA A 139 -1.39 -17.60 13.70
C ALA A 139 -0.80 -17.92 15.07
N LYS A 140 0.49 -17.62 15.31
CA LYS A 140 1.12 -17.74 16.63
C LYS A 140 0.39 -16.89 17.66
N LYS A 141 0.10 -15.63 17.33
CA LYS A 141 -0.67 -14.72 18.19
C LYS A 141 -2.05 -15.27 18.49
N ILE A 142 -2.74 -15.84 17.49
CA ILE A 142 -4.03 -16.50 17.69
C ILE A 142 -3.91 -17.65 18.71
N CYS A 143 -2.92 -18.52 18.58
CA CYS A 143 -2.71 -19.60 19.57
C CYS A 143 -2.55 -19.05 20.99
N GLU A 144 -1.71 -18.02 21.16
CA GLU A 144 -1.47 -17.36 22.45
C GLU A 144 -2.76 -16.80 23.08
N LEU A 145 -3.61 -16.11 22.29
CA LEU A 145 -4.88 -15.52 22.75
C LEU A 145 -5.91 -16.54 23.25
N TYR A 146 -5.74 -17.81 22.88
CA TYR A 146 -6.60 -18.94 23.25
C TYR A 146 -5.87 -19.95 24.15
N GLY A 147 -4.72 -19.59 24.71
CA GLY A 147 -3.97 -20.44 25.64
C GLY A 147 -3.43 -21.72 25.00
N LYS A 148 -3.19 -21.72 23.69
CA LYS A 148 -2.62 -22.84 22.93
C LYS A 148 -1.14 -22.58 22.63
N ASP A 149 -0.36 -23.65 22.46
CA ASP A 149 1.05 -23.54 22.08
C ASP A 149 1.20 -23.07 20.62
N GLY A 150 1.94 -21.97 20.44
CA GLY A 150 2.27 -21.38 19.15
C GLY A 150 3.58 -21.87 18.54
N LYS A 151 4.37 -22.74 19.23
CA LYS A 151 5.70 -23.19 18.78
C LYS A 151 5.74 -23.78 17.37
N LYS A 152 4.66 -24.44 16.92
CA LYS A 152 4.59 -24.98 15.55
C LYS A 152 4.79 -23.88 14.50
N MET A 153 4.34 -22.65 14.77
CA MET A 153 4.54 -21.52 13.87
C MET A 153 6.01 -21.09 13.80
N ASP A 154 6.73 -21.13 14.92
CA ASP A 154 8.17 -20.85 14.96
C ASP A 154 8.97 -21.91 14.17
N ILE A 155 8.66 -23.20 14.37
CA ILE A 155 9.29 -24.31 13.61
C ILE A 155 9.02 -24.15 12.11
N THR A 156 7.77 -23.84 11.75
CA THR A 156 7.38 -23.61 10.35
C THR A 156 8.10 -22.40 9.76
N ALA A 157 8.27 -21.33 10.52
CA ALA A 157 8.98 -20.14 10.09
C ALA A 157 10.48 -20.40 9.87
N ASN A 158 11.15 -21.08 10.80
CA ASN A 158 12.55 -21.50 10.64
C ASN A 158 12.74 -22.31 9.35
N ARG A 159 11.96 -23.40 9.20
CA ARG A 159 12.02 -24.26 8.02
C ARG A 159 11.74 -23.50 6.73
N PHE A 160 10.77 -22.57 6.74
CA PHE A 160 10.49 -21.73 5.59
C PHE A 160 11.69 -20.83 5.25
N MET A 161 12.30 -20.18 6.24
CA MET A 161 13.41 -19.26 6.01
C MET A 161 14.69 -19.97 5.54
N ASP A 162 14.96 -21.18 6.02
CA ASP A 162 16.09 -21.98 5.55
C ASP A 162 15.91 -22.31 4.07
N ASN A 163 14.73 -22.82 3.69
CA ASN A 163 14.42 -23.07 2.28
C ASN A 163 14.42 -21.78 1.45
N PHE A 164 13.96 -20.67 2.01
CA PHE A 164 13.93 -19.39 1.32
C PHE A 164 15.34 -18.93 0.94
N ARG A 165 16.27 -18.94 1.88
CA ARG A 165 17.65 -18.49 1.70
C ARG A 165 18.41 -19.34 0.67
N HIS A 166 18.14 -20.65 0.62
CA HIS A 166 18.86 -21.56 -0.25
C HIS A 166 18.21 -21.78 -1.62
N ILE A 167 16.87 -21.76 -1.67
CA ILE A 167 16.11 -22.19 -2.85
C ILE A 167 15.19 -21.07 -3.32
N TYR A 168 14.25 -20.63 -2.47
CA TYR A 168 13.10 -19.83 -2.95
C TYR A 168 13.45 -18.39 -3.34
N VAL A 169 14.58 -17.84 -2.88
CA VAL A 169 15.01 -16.49 -3.26
C VAL A 169 15.31 -16.34 -4.76
N GLN A 170 15.62 -17.45 -5.44
CA GLN A 170 15.94 -17.46 -6.88
C GLN A 170 14.73 -17.81 -7.76
N GLU A 171 13.60 -18.12 -7.14
CA GLU A 171 12.39 -18.54 -7.84
C GLU A 171 11.67 -17.35 -8.47
N ASN A 172 10.64 -17.66 -9.28
CA ASN A 172 9.81 -16.63 -9.91
C ASN A 172 8.60 -16.23 -9.06
N GLU A 173 7.92 -15.16 -9.46
CA GLU A 173 6.78 -14.60 -8.73
C GLU A 173 5.62 -15.60 -8.58
N ILE A 174 5.36 -16.43 -9.59
CA ILE A 174 4.29 -17.44 -9.56
C ILE A 174 4.58 -18.50 -8.49
N PHE A 175 5.82 -18.97 -8.41
CA PHE A 175 6.24 -19.90 -7.36
C PHE A 175 6.01 -19.30 -5.97
N CYS A 176 6.43 -18.05 -5.74
CA CYS A 176 6.23 -17.38 -4.46
C CYS A 176 4.75 -17.23 -4.08
N ILE A 177 3.88 -16.90 -5.05
CA ILE A 177 2.43 -16.82 -4.86
C ILE A 177 1.86 -18.18 -4.44
N ASN A 178 2.23 -19.26 -5.16
CA ASN A 178 1.76 -20.60 -4.84
C ASN A 178 2.23 -21.04 -3.45
N LYS A 179 3.48 -20.74 -3.09
CA LYS A 179 4.02 -21.06 -1.76
C LYS A 179 3.29 -20.30 -0.66
N LEU A 180 2.99 -19.03 -0.87
CA LEU A 180 2.20 -18.21 0.03
C LEU A 180 0.80 -18.81 0.26
N GLN A 181 0.11 -19.21 -0.80
CA GLN A 181 -1.21 -19.85 -0.71
C GLN A 181 -1.15 -21.20 0.02
N GLN A 182 -0.16 -22.05 -0.27
CA GLN A 182 0.05 -23.31 0.42
C GLN A 182 0.23 -23.11 1.93
N ILE A 183 1.06 -22.16 2.34
CA ILE A 183 1.31 -21.88 3.76
C ILE A 183 0.04 -21.32 4.41
N ASN A 184 -0.71 -20.44 3.74
CA ASN A 184 -1.98 -19.95 4.26
C ASN A 184 -2.97 -21.08 4.50
N THR A 185 -3.16 -21.98 3.52
CA THR A 185 -4.03 -23.16 3.67
C THR A 185 -3.59 -24.04 4.84
N LYS A 186 -2.31 -24.41 4.93
CA LYS A 186 -1.79 -25.23 6.03
C LYS A 186 -1.99 -24.58 7.40
N THR A 187 -1.81 -23.26 7.48
CA THR A 187 -2.00 -22.48 8.70
C THR A 187 -3.47 -22.46 9.13
N VAL A 188 -4.38 -22.25 8.19
CA VAL A 188 -5.83 -22.27 8.44
C VAL A 188 -6.29 -23.66 8.91
N SER A 189 -5.84 -24.73 8.25
CA SER A 189 -6.11 -26.10 8.68
C SER A 189 -5.58 -26.41 10.07
N TYR A 190 -4.38 -25.91 10.42
CA TYR A 190 -3.83 -26.03 11.76
C TYR A 190 -4.70 -25.33 12.81
N LEU A 191 -5.09 -24.07 12.55
CA LEU A 191 -5.94 -23.30 13.46
C LEU A 191 -7.32 -23.96 13.63
N LYS A 192 -7.89 -24.52 12.57
CA LYS A 192 -9.15 -25.28 12.64
C LYS A 192 -9.03 -26.48 13.58
N LYS A 193 -7.98 -27.28 13.43
CA LYS A 193 -7.78 -28.49 14.25
C LYS A 193 -7.49 -28.19 15.72
N ASN A 194 -6.82 -27.07 16.03
CA ASN A 194 -6.23 -26.86 17.36
C ASN A 194 -6.83 -25.69 18.16
N VAL A 195 -7.47 -24.73 17.50
CA VAL A 195 -7.96 -23.49 18.12
C VAL A 195 -9.46 -23.29 17.87
N PHE A 196 -9.89 -23.41 16.61
CA PHE A 196 -11.25 -23.08 16.16
C PHE A 196 -11.94 -24.30 15.56
N THR A 197 -12.24 -25.31 16.39
CA THR A 197 -12.82 -26.58 15.93
C THR A 197 -14.19 -26.43 15.27
N GLU A 198 -14.94 -25.42 15.69
CA GLU A 198 -16.32 -25.17 15.23
C GLU A 198 -16.45 -24.19 14.07
N LEU A 199 -15.36 -23.50 13.69
CA LEU A 199 -15.42 -22.49 12.62
C LEU A 199 -15.11 -23.09 11.25
N THR A 200 -15.71 -22.52 10.21
CA THR A 200 -15.36 -22.83 8.83
C THR A 200 -13.97 -22.30 8.49
N GLU A 201 -13.32 -22.86 7.47
CA GLU A 201 -11.98 -22.42 7.04
C GLU A 201 -11.98 -20.97 6.55
N ASN A 202 -13.10 -20.51 5.97
CA ASN A 202 -13.25 -19.13 5.54
C ASN A 202 -13.31 -18.16 6.74
N GLU A 203 -14.10 -18.47 7.77
CA GLU A 203 -14.16 -17.67 9.01
C GLU A 203 -12.81 -17.63 9.72
N ILE A 204 -12.08 -18.75 9.73
CA ILE A 204 -10.72 -18.81 10.30
C ILE A 204 -9.75 -17.96 9.47
N ASN A 205 -9.82 -18.03 8.14
CA ASN A 205 -9.00 -17.22 7.25
C ASN A 205 -9.29 -15.72 7.46
N GLU A 206 -10.54 -15.32 7.68
CA GLU A 206 -10.92 -13.95 8.02
C GLU A 206 -10.34 -13.49 9.37
N LYS A 207 -10.42 -14.34 10.41
CA LYS A 207 -9.78 -14.06 11.71
C LYS A 207 -8.26 -13.95 11.59
N LEU A 208 -7.64 -14.79 10.76
CA LEU A 208 -6.21 -14.72 10.46
C LEU A 208 -5.85 -13.41 9.72
N ARG A 209 -6.64 -13.00 8.71
CA ARG A 209 -6.48 -11.70 8.03
C ARG A 209 -6.60 -10.54 9.00
N LEU A 210 -7.49 -10.63 9.98
CA LEU A 210 -7.64 -9.60 11.01
C LEU A 210 -6.41 -9.54 11.90
N ALA A 211 -5.97 -10.68 12.46
CA ALA A 211 -4.79 -10.77 13.32
C ALA A 211 -3.51 -10.27 12.65
N GLU A 212 -3.34 -10.52 11.35
CA GLU A 212 -2.23 -9.99 10.55
C GLU A 212 -2.06 -8.48 10.59
N ASN A 213 -3.15 -7.74 10.80
CA ASN A 213 -3.10 -6.28 10.92
C ASN A 213 -2.62 -5.87 12.30
N TYR A 214 -2.99 -6.62 13.35
CA TYR A 214 -2.63 -6.31 14.73
C TYR A 214 -1.17 -6.67 15.04
N VAL A 215 -0.66 -7.80 14.55
CA VAL A 215 0.76 -8.18 14.71
C VAL A 215 1.73 -7.20 14.03
N GLY A 216 1.24 -6.33 13.14
CA GLY A 216 2.01 -5.20 12.62
C GLY A 216 2.44 -4.21 13.70
N LEU A 217 1.72 -4.14 14.83
CA LEU A 217 2.04 -3.28 15.98
C LEU A 217 3.24 -3.76 16.80
N ASP A 218 3.76 -4.96 16.51
CA ASP A 218 5.03 -5.44 17.05
C ASP A 218 6.24 -4.83 16.30
N ASP A 219 6.03 -4.34 15.07
CA ASP A 219 7.07 -3.76 14.23
C ASP A 219 7.36 -2.31 14.60
N ILE A 220 8.56 -1.84 14.25
CA ILE A 220 8.86 -0.41 14.26
C ILE A 220 8.03 0.27 13.17
N HIS A 221 7.31 1.33 13.55
CA HIS A 221 6.65 2.23 12.62
C HIS A 221 7.55 3.43 12.31
N TYR A 222 7.91 3.62 11.05
CA TYR A 222 8.94 4.56 10.62
C TYR A 222 8.42 5.96 10.29
N ASN A 223 9.20 6.99 10.60
CA ASN A 223 9.23 8.21 9.78
C ASN A 223 10.08 7.91 8.55
N ILE A 224 9.63 8.25 7.34
CA ILE A 224 10.34 7.88 6.11
C ILE A 224 10.87 9.13 5.41
N THR A 225 12.12 9.08 4.98
CA THR A 225 12.71 10.05 4.04
C THR A 225 13.26 9.30 2.84
N THR A 226 12.78 9.56 1.64
CA THR A 226 13.33 8.96 0.40
C THR A 226 14.00 10.05 -0.44
N LYS A 227 15.33 9.96 -0.61
CA LYS A 227 16.14 10.86 -1.43
C LYS A 227 16.23 10.33 -2.86
N PHE A 228 16.21 11.20 -3.85
CA PHE A 228 16.33 10.83 -5.27
C PHE A 228 16.87 12.01 -6.09
N LYS A 229 17.25 11.73 -7.34
CA LYS A 229 17.75 12.73 -8.28
C LYS A 229 16.92 12.75 -9.55
N ILE A 230 16.68 13.95 -10.08
CA ILE A 230 16.16 14.14 -11.44
C ILE A 230 17.18 15.06 -12.11
N GLU A 231 17.88 14.52 -13.11
CA GLU A 231 19.04 15.19 -13.72
C GLU A 231 20.08 15.57 -12.65
N ASP A 232 20.44 16.86 -12.56
CA ASP A 232 21.42 17.40 -11.61
C ASP A 232 20.80 17.81 -10.25
N LYS A 233 19.47 17.71 -10.10
CA LYS A 233 18.75 18.21 -8.92
C LYS A 233 18.43 17.10 -7.93
N GLU A 234 18.70 17.36 -6.66
CA GLU A 234 18.41 16.46 -5.54
C GLU A 234 17.07 16.79 -4.88
N PHE A 235 16.25 15.76 -4.69
CA PHE A 235 14.95 15.86 -4.06
C PHE A 235 14.83 14.87 -2.90
N ALA A 236 13.89 15.14 -2.00
CA ALA A 236 13.48 14.21 -0.96
C ALA A 236 11.98 14.25 -0.70
N LEU A 237 11.38 13.06 -0.55
CA LEU A 237 10.04 12.85 -0.03
C LEU A 237 10.14 12.49 1.45
N GLU A 238 9.51 13.27 2.31
CA GLU A 238 9.44 12.97 3.74
C GLU A 238 8.01 12.72 4.19
N ASP A 239 7.83 11.64 4.94
CA ASP A 239 6.57 11.20 5.53
C ASP A 239 6.77 11.02 7.02
N LYS A 240 6.26 12.00 7.77
CA LYS A 240 6.36 12.01 9.23
C LYS A 240 5.04 11.63 9.88
N LYS A 241 5.15 10.86 10.95
CA LYS A 241 3.99 10.47 11.75
C LYS A 241 3.30 11.67 12.35
N TRP A 242 1.99 11.79 12.11
CA TRP A 242 1.29 13.06 12.31
C TRP A 242 0.21 13.02 13.40
N LEU A 243 -0.55 11.93 13.56
CA LEU A 243 -1.76 11.94 14.41
C LEU A 243 -1.65 10.96 15.59
N LYS A 244 -1.17 11.44 16.74
CA LYS A 244 -1.33 10.71 18.01
C LYS A 244 -2.78 10.78 18.46
N LEU A 245 -3.24 9.83 19.26
CA LEU A 245 -4.60 9.87 19.81
C LEU A 245 -4.80 11.13 20.69
N THR A 246 -5.98 11.76 20.60
CA THR A 246 -6.37 12.86 21.50
C THR A 246 -6.50 12.37 22.94
N GLN A 247 -6.52 13.27 23.92
CA GLN A 247 -6.71 12.89 25.33
C GLN A 247 -8.03 12.14 25.57
N GLU A 248 -9.09 12.54 24.87
CA GLU A 248 -10.40 11.88 24.92
C GLU A 248 -10.31 10.46 24.34
N GLN A 249 -9.70 10.31 23.16
CA GLN A 249 -9.49 8.98 22.56
C GLN A 249 -8.65 8.09 23.48
N GLN A 250 -7.54 8.60 24.04
CA GLN A 250 -6.71 7.85 24.98
C GLN A 250 -7.51 7.40 26.21
N SER A 251 -8.36 8.26 26.76
CA SER A 251 -9.23 7.92 27.89
C SER A 251 -10.25 6.85 27.51
N SER A 252 -10.83 6.93 26.31
CA SER A 252 -11.72 5.90 25.76
C SER A 252 -11.04 4.54 25.61
N TYR A 253 -9.76 4.49 25.18
CA TYR A 253 -8.99 3.24 25.11
C TYR A 253 -8.63 2.67 26.49
N LYS A 254 -8.30 3.53 27.47
CA LYS A 254 -8.05 3.11 28.86
C LYS A 254 -9.30 2.49 29.48
N ASN A 255 -10.47 3.07 29.19
CA ASN A 255 -11.77 2.61 29.65
C ASN A 255 -12.51 1.76 28.60
N ARG A 256 -11.80 1.14 27.66
CA ARG A 256 -12.39 0.49 26.47
C ARG A 256 -13.47 -0.53 26.80
N LYS A 257 -13.35 -1.28 27.91
CA LYS A 257 -14.35 -2.28 28.29
C LYS A 257 -15.73 -1.68 28.52
N GLU A 258 -15.80 -0.41 28.88
CA GLU A 258 -17.05 0.33 29.03
C GLU A 258 -17.51 1.07 27.78
N ALA A 259 -16.62 1.25 26.80
CA ALA A 259 -16.92 2.03 25.61
C ALA A 259 -17.78 1.26 24.59
N ASP A 260 -18.80 1.92 24.05
CA ASP A 260 -19.74 1.32 23.09
C ASP A 260 -19.05 0.83 21.82
N TRP A 261 -18.03 1.56 21.35
CA TRP A 261 -17.26 1.17 20.17
C TRP A 261 -16.54 -0.16 20.33
N TYR A 262 -16.21 -0.56 21.57
CA TYR A 262 -15.52 -1.79 21.91
C TYR A 262 -16.51 -2.93 22.17
N LYS A 263 -17.56 -2.67 22.94
CA LYS A 263 -18.61 -3.64 23.31
C LYS A 263 -19.26 -4.30 22.08
N ARG A 264 -19.32 -3.60 20.95
CA ARG A 264 -19.86 -4.10 19.67
C ARG A 264 -18.92 -5.00 18.87
N LEU A 265 -17.62 -5.00 19.17
CA LEU A 265 -16.64 -5.76 18.41
C LEU A 265 -16.79 -7.26 18.69
N ASP A 266 -16.44 -8.09 17.72
CA ASP A 266 -16.36 -9.53 17.94
C ASP A 266 -15.37 -9.83 19.08
N SER A 267 -15.69 -10.85 19.87
CA SER A 267 -14.89 -11.28 21.03
C SER A 267 -13.42 -11.55 20.70
N PHE A 268 -13.13 -11.99 19.47
CA PHE A 268 -11.78 -12.18 19.00
C PHE A 268 -11.04 -10.85 18.77
N GLU A 269 -11.70 -9.85 18.18
CA GLU A 269 -11.11 -8.53 17.98
C GLU A 269 -10.91 -7.81 19.33
N GLN A 270 -11.84 -7.98 20.27
CA GLN A 270 -11.70 -7.51 21.65
C GLN A 270 -10.40 -8.05 22.31
N LYS A 271 -10.14 -9.37 22.19
CA LYS A 271 -8.89 -9.99 22.69
C LYS A 271 -7.63 -9.39 22.05
N LEU A 272 -7.67 -9.11 20.75
CA LEU A 272 -6.56 -8.46 20.05
C LEU A 272 -6.33 -7.05 20.57
N ILE A 273 -7.39 -6.25 20.72
CA ILE A 273 -7.29 -4.89 21.29
C ILE A 273 -6.75 -4.94 22.72
N ASP A 274 -7.25 -5.86 23.55
CA ASP A 274 -6.77 -6.06 24.91
C ASP A 274 -5.28 -6.39 24.98
N THR A 275 -4.76 -7.09 23.97
CA THR A 275 -3.33 -7.46 23.91
C THR A 275 -2.45 -6.33 23.44
N TYR A 276 -2.93 -5.49 22.51
CA TYR A 276 -2.16 -4.42 21.89
C TYR A 276 -2.51 -3.01 22.42
N PHE A 277 -3.29 -2.90 23.49
CA PHE A 277 -3.84 -1.60 23.91
C PHE A 277 -2.73 -0.57 24.20
N ASP A 278 -1.61 -0.99 24.79
CA ASP A 278 -0.46 -0.11 25.06
C ASP A 278 0.14 0.47 23.77
N LYS A 279 0.13 -0.30 22.68
CA LYS A 279 0.63 0.14 21.37
C LYS A 279 -0.23 1.24 20.76
N PHE A 280 -1.53 1.27 21.05
CA PHE A 280 -2.40 2.38 20.62
C PHE A 280 -2.11 3.67 21.41
N LEU A 281 -1.66 3.54 22.65
CA LEU A 281 -1.44 4.67 23.56
C LEU A 281 -0.02 5.25 23.50
N ASP A 282 0.98 4.49 23.06
CA ASP A 282 2.39 4.93 23.08
C ASP A 282 2.72 6.08 22.12
N GLY A 283 1.85 6.34 21.13
CA GLY A 283 2.01 7.39 20.13
C GLY A 283 3.18 7.15 19.15
N ASN A 284 3.77 5.96 19.16
CA ASN A 284 4.83 5.51 18.27
C ASN A 284 4.29 4.66 17.12
N HIS A 285 3.16 3.97 17.35
CA HIS A 285 2.48 3.14 16.35
C HIS A 285 1.26 3.85 15.77
N TYR A 286 0.96 3.53 14.51
CA TYR A 286 -0.27 3.95 13.86
C TYR A 286 -1.29 2.84 13.96
N ILE A 287 -2.56 3.23 13.94
CA ILE A 287 -3.63 2.27 13.70
C ILE A 287 -3.56 1.79 12.25
N PRO A 288 -3.37 0.47 12.01
CA PRO A 288 -3.43 -0.14 10.70
C PRO A 288 -4.74 0.15 9.95
N THR A 289 -4.63 0.34 8.64
CA THR A 289 -5.73 0.75 7.75
C THR A 289 -6.87 -0.26 7.60
N GLN A 290 -6.60 -1.50 8.00
CA GLN A 290 -7.56 -2.60 8.01
C GLN A 290 -8.33 -2.67 9.34
N ILE A 291 -7.80 -2.09 10.41
CA ILE A 291 -8.48 -2.01 11.71
C ILE A 291 -9.41 -0.80 11.70
N ARG A 292 -10.58 -0.99 11.08
CA ARG A 292 -11.45 0.11 10.64
C ARG A 292 -12.51 0.52 11.66
N ASN A 293 -12.79 -0.34 12.63
CA ASN A 293 -13.95 -0.22 13.51
C ASN A 293 -13.64 0.42 14.88
N ILE A 294 -12.46 1.01 15.04
CA ILE A 294 -12.03 1.64 16.30
C ILE A 294 -11.76 3.14 16.12
N PRO A 295 -11.87 3.95 17.19
CA PRO A 295 -11.48 5.35 17.18
C PRO A 295 -9.99 5.56 16.86
N GLY A 296 -9.70 6.59 16.08
CA GLY A 296 -8.36 7.03 15.69
C GLY A 296 -8.15 7.04 14.18
N CYS A 297 -7.48 8.09 13.70
CA CYS A 297 -7.06 8.22 12.31
C CYS A 297 -6.04 7.15 11.92
N LYS A 298 -6.23 6.56 10.74
CA LYS A 298 -5.38 5.49 10.21
C LYS A 298 -4.39 6.05 9.18
N ASN A 299 -3.18 5.49 9.15
CA ASN A 299 -2.17 5.77 8.11
C ASN A 299 -1.97 7.26 7.82
N ALA A 300 -1.82 8.06 8.88
CA ALA A 300 -1.87 9.50 8.80
C ALA A 300 -0.48 10.13 8.84
N TYR A 301 -0.02 10.66 7.72
CA TYR A 301 1.27 11.32 7.63
C TYR A 301 1.15 12.78 7.26
N ARG A 302 2.15 13.53 7.71
CA ARG A 302 2.49 14.83 7.17
C ARG A 302 3.60 14.64 6.15
N LYS A 303 3.31 15.04 4.92
CA LYS A 303 4.23 14.97 3.79
C LYS A 303 4.97 16.30 3.59
N ARG A 304 6.25 16.20 3.26
CA ARG A 304 7.07 17.31 2.75
C ARG A 304 7.79 16.86 1.49
N LEU A 305 7.76 17.71 0.48
CA LEU A 305 8.61 17.57 -0.70
C LEU A 305 9.71 18.63 -0.61
N ILE A 306 10.97 18.20 -0.66
CA ILE A 306 12.15 19.03 -0.46
C ILE A 306 13.03 18.96 -1.69
N MET A 307 13.62 20.09 -2.08
CA MET A 307 14.73 20.18 -3.01
C MET A 307 16.00 20.60 -2.25
N ARG A 308 17.12 19.93 -2.50
CA ARG A 308 18.43 20.29 -1.96
C ARG A 308 19.29 21.00 -3.00
N LYS A 309 19.73 22.23 -2.69
CA LYS A 309 20.65 23.01 -3.52
C LYS A 309 21.80 23.51 -2.66
N ASN A 310 23.03 23.19 -3.04
CA ASN A 310 24.25 23.59 -2.33
C ASN A 310 24.22 23.27 -0.82
N GLY A 311 23.66 22.10 -0.46
CA GLY A 311 23.50 21.67 0.93
C GLY A 311 22.34 22.32 1.70
N GLN A 312 21.62 23.29 1.12
CA GLN A 312 20.44 23.89 1.73
C GLN A 312 19.16 23.16 1.33
N GLU A 313 18.24 22.98 2.29
CA GLU A 313 16.93 22.38 2.06
C GLU A 313 15.88 23.46 1.76
N ILE A 314 15.25 23.37 0.59
CA ILE A 314 14.11 24.21 0.20
C ILE A 314 12.87 23.33 0.19
N VAL A 315 11.90 23.64 1.04
CA VAL A 315 10.61 22.94 1.04
C VAL A 315 9.77 23.48 -0.12
N LEU A 316 9.35 22.58 -1.01
CA LEU A 316 8.51 22.94 -2.16
C LEU A 316 7.03 22.89 -1.81
N ALA A 317 6.64 21.95 -0.94
CA ALA A 317 5.26 21.75 -0.53
C ALA A 317 5.14 21.01 0.80
N ARG A 318 4.01 21.23 1.48
CA ARG A 318 3.58 20.49 2.66
C ARG A 318 2.10 20.14 2.53
N TYR A 319 1.74 18.88 2.75
CA TYR A 319 0.34 18.43 2.77
C TYR A 319 0.17 17.24 3.70
N TYR A 320 -1.09 16.83 3.92
CA TYR A 320 -1.44 15.68 4.73
C TYR A 320 -2.13 14.61 3.91
N HIS A 321 -1.95 13.36 4.33
CA HIS A 321 -2.76 12.26 3.85
C HIS A 321 -3.11 11.31 5.00
N SER A 322 -4.25 10.65 4.89
CA SER A 322 -4.71 9.64 5.85
C SER A 322 -5.64 8.63 5.20
N GLY A 323 -6.00 7.57 5.94
CA GLY A 323 -7.26 6.87 5.70
C GLY A 323 -8.45 7.78 5.97
N ALA A 324 -9.61 7.44 5.40
CA ALA A 324 -10.82 8.20 5.68
C ALA A 324 -11.09 8.22 7.20
N PHE A 325 -11.36 9.42 7.75
CA PHE A 325 -11.70 9.56 9.16
C PHE A 325 -13.12 9.10 9.47
N ALA A 326 -13.94 8.87 8.42
CA ALA A 326 -15.24 8.24 8.55
C ALA A 326 -15.15 6.89 9.28
N SER A 327 -16.24 6.57 9.95
CA SER A 327 -16.46 5.27 10.55
C SER A 327 -16.84 4.24 9.47
N PHE A 328 -16.45 2.99 9.72
CA PHE A 328 -16.75 1.85 8.86
C PHE A 328 -17.71 0.86 9.53
N VAL A 329 -18.38 1.28 10.61
CA VAL A 329 -19.38 0.47 11.32
C VAL A 329 -20.37 -0.11 10.29
N PRO A 330 -20.49 -1.44 10.16
CA PRO A 330 -21.45 -2.03 9.26
C PRO A 330 -22.88 -1.70 9.70
N ASN A 331 -23.69 -1.27 8.74
CA ASN A 331 -25.15 -1.12 8.81
C ASN A 331 -25.70 -0.14 9.88
N PRO A 332 -26.04 1.11 9.49
CA PRO A 332 -26.65 2.12 10.37
C PRO A 332 -28.12 1.83 10.73
N SER A 333 -28.68 0.66 10.40
CA SER A 333 -30.09 0.35 10.65
C SER A 333 -30.45 0.12 12.13
N ILE A 334 -29.45 0.04 13.02
CA ILE A 334 -29.64 0.01 14.48
C ILE A 334 -29.23 1.37 15.04
N SER A 335 -30.13 2.07 15.73
CA SER A 335 -29.91 3.42 16.28
C SER A 335 -28.60 3.55 17.07
N ASN A 336 -28.26 2.55 17.88
CA ASN A 336 -27.01 2.52 18.65
C ASN A 336 -25.75 2.51 17.76
N ASN A 337 -25.81 1.89 16.57
CA ASN A 337 -24.69 1.88 15.63
C ASN A 337 -24.47 3.24 14.95
N ILE A 338 -25.55 4.02 14.76
CA ILE A 338 -25.46 5.37 14.17
C ILE A 338 -24.67 6.30 15.11
N ASN A 339 -25.02 6.31 16.39
CA ASN A 339 -24.36 7.17 17.38
C ASN A 339 -22.88 6.85 17.47
N VAL A 340 -22.52 5.57 17.68
CA VAL A 340 -21.11 5.13 17.71
C VAL A 340 -20.36 5.47 16.43
N SER A 341 -21.01 5.33 15.27
CA SER A 341 -20.40 5.66 13.98
C SER A 341 -20.08 7.15 13.85
N ASN A 342 -20.99 8.02 14.29
CA ASN A 342 -20.79 9.46 14.27
C ASN A 342 -19.77 9.90 15.31
N ASP A 343 -19.76 9.29 16.49
CA ASP A 343 -18.79 9.57 17.55
C ASP A 343 -17.37 9.23 17.10
N ILE A 344 -17.17 8.05 16.50
CA ILE A 344 -15.86 7.66 15.93
C ILE A 344 -15.40 8.69 14.88
N ALA A 345 -16.28 9.04 13.94
CA ALA A 345 -15.90 9.94 12.85
C ALA A 345 -15.62 11.37 13.35
N THR A 346 -16.42 11.86 14.31
CA THR A 346 -16.26 13.17 14.93
C THR A 346 -14.96 13.23 15.74
N ASN A 347 -14.66 12.19 16.54
CA ASN A 347 -13.42 12.10 17.31
C ASN A 347 -12.19 12.03 16.40
N ASN A 348 -12.28 11.34 15.26
CA ASN A 348 -11.22 11.32 14.27
C ASN A 348 -11.01 12.69 13.61
N TRP A 349 -12.10 13.42 13.33
CA TRP A 349 -12.00 14.78 12.82
C TRP A 349 -11.39 15.74 13.85
N GLN A 350 -11.79 15.62 15.12
CA GLN A 350 -11.20 16.40 16.20
C GLN A 350 -9.70 16.13 16.35
N GLN A 351 -9.27 14.87 16.20
CA GLN A 351 -7.86 14.51 16.16
C GLN A 351 -7.10 15.26 15.05
N ILE A 352 -7.70 15.41 13.85
CA ILE A 352 -7.11 16.17 12.74
C ILE A 352 -7.01 17.66 13.10
N LEU A 353 -8.07 18.26 13.65
CA LEU A 353 -8.12 19.68 14.00
C LEU A 353 -7.11 20.07 15.10
N GLU A 354 -6.93 19.21 16.10
CA GLU A 354 -5.94 19.43 17.16
C GLU A 354 -4.52 19.48 16.59
N HIS A 355 -4.20 18.59 15.65
CA HIS A 355 -2.87 18.49 15.06
C HIS A 355 -2.62 19.51 13.95
N SER A 356 -3.65 20.06 13.32
CA SER A 356 -3.54 21.17 12.35
C SER A 356 -3.31 22.53 13.02
N ARG A 357 -3.30 22.60 14.36
CA ARG A 357 -3.11 23.82 15.18
C ARG A 357 -4.17 24.89 14.90
N LYS A 358 -5.46 24.49 14.85
CA LYS A 358 -6.66 25.36 14.76
C LYS A 358 -6.78 26.23 13.50
N LYS A 359 -6.09 25.89 12.40
CA LYS A 359 -6.38 26.46 11.07
C LYS A 359 -7.33 25.54 10.30
N THR A 360 -8.12 26.13 9.40
CA THR A 360 -8.93 25.40 8.43
C THR A 360 -8.02 24.49 7.59
N VAL A 361 -8.38 23.21 7.53
CA VAL A 361 -7.76 22.22 6.65
C VAL A 361 -8.82 21.82 5.65
N GLU A 362 -8.52 22.00 4.38
CA GLU A 362 -9.38 21.52 3.31
C GLU A 362 -9.27 19.99 3.22
N VAL A 363 -10.40 19.31 3.13
CA VAL A 363 -10.47 17.85 3.13
C VAL A 363 -10.96 17.35 1.78
N MET A 364 -10.15 16.57 1.09
CA MET A 364 -10.51 15.93 -0.17
C MET A 364 -10.76 14.43 -0.02
N SER A 365 -11.98 14.00 -0.32
CA SER A 365 -12.35 12.57 -0.39
C SER A 365 -12.15 12.04 -1.81
N LEU A 366 -11.36 10.98 -1.92
CA LEU A 366 -11.09 10.22 -3.15
C LEU A 366 -11.98 8.96 -3.27
N ASN A 367 -12.95 8.82 -2.37
CA ASN A 367 -13.88 7.70 -2.32
C ASN A 367 -14.91 7.80 -3.44
N ASN A 368 -15.74 6.78 -3.63
CA ASN A 368 -16.86 6.85 -4.58
C ASN A 368 -18.18 7.03 -3.81
N LYS A 369 -18.95 8.07 -4.14
CA LYS A 369 -20.29 8.34 -3.58
C LYS A 369 -21.36 7.46 -4.23
N VAL A 370 -21.14 6.15 -4.24
CA VAL A 370 -22.04 5.14 -4.84
C VAL A 370 -22.19 3.92 -3.95
N ILE A 371 -23.35 3.27 -4.06
CA ILE A 371 -23.64 1.95 -3.50
C ILE A 371 -23.79 0.99 -4.68
N ILE A 372 -23.05 -0.11 -4.65
CA ILE A 372 -23.20 -1.22 -5.61
C ILE A 372 -23.35 -2.49 -4.80
N GLU A 373 -24.59 -2.76 -4.39
CA GLU A 373 -24.95 -3.86 -3.48
C GLU A 373 -24.48 -5.22 -4.02
N ARG A 374 -24.66 -5.47 -5.31
CA ARG A 374 -24.24 -6.71 -5.99
C ARG A 374 -22.74 -7.01 -5.89
N LEU A 375 -21.92 -5.99 -5.67
CA LEU A 375 -20.45 -6.13 -5.55
C LEU A 375 -19.96 -5.93 -4.10
N GLY A 376 -20.87 -5.81 -3.13
CA GLY A 376 -20.53 -5.46 -1.75
C GLY A 376 -19.79 -4.12 -1.63
N TYR A 377 -19.94 -3.24 -2.63
CA TYR A 377 -19.20 -1.99 -2.70
C TYR A 377 -20.04 -0.85 -2.13
N ASN A 378 -19.68 -0.39 -0.93
CA ASN A 378 -20.33 0.74 -0.28
C ASN A 378 -19.28 1.73 0.23
N GLU A 379 -19.09 2.81 -0.52
CA GLU A 379 -18.28 3.97 -0.11
C GLU A 379 -19.11 5.25 0.01
N LYS A 380 -20.41 5.21 -0.32
CA LYS A 380 -21.31 6.36 -0.23
C LYS A 380 -21.35 6.98 1.18
N HIS A 381 -21.56 6.14 2.19
CA HIS A 381 -21.61 6.59 3.59
C HIS A 381 -20.31 7.28 4.06
N ILE A 382 -19.14 6.86 3.55
CA ILE A 382 -17.85 7.47 3.87
C ILE A 382 -17.84 8.91 3.38
N VAL A 383 -18.23 9.13 2.12
CA VAL A 383 -18.26 10.47 1.52
C VAL A 383 -19.26 11.36 2.26
N GLU A 384 -20.47 10.86 2.49
CA GLU A 384 -21.55 11.63 3.14
C GLU A 384 -21.22 11.99 4.59
N GLN A 385 -20.64 11.05 5.36
CA GLN A 385 -20.26 11.34 6.74
C GLN A 385 -19.10 12.35 6.82
N MET A 386 -18.12 12.26 5.91
CA MET A 386 -17.04 13.27 5.85
C MET A 386 -17.56 14.64 5.42
N GLU A 387 -18.45 14.69 4.43
CA GLU A 387 -19.11 15.91 3.94
C GLU A 387 -19.89 16.59 5.05
N GLN A 388 -20.69 15.82 5.81
CA GLN A 388 -21.48 16.33 6.93
C GLN A 388 -20.61 16.92 8.04
N ILE A 389 -19.49 16.25 8.38
CA ILE A 389 -18.62 16.67 9.50
C ILE A 389 -17.76 17.88 9.13
N VAL A 390 -17.25 17.94 7.90
CA VAL A 390 -16.32 19.00 7.45
C VAL A 390 -17.07 20.22 6.92
N GLY A 391 -18.22 20.04 6.30
CA GLY A 391 -19.01 21.13 5.72
C GLY A 391 -18.32 21.79 4.53
N LYS A 392 -18.21 23.12 4.54
CA LYS A 392 -17.75 23.92 3.39
C LYS A 392 -16.31 23.63 2.95
N ASP A 393 -15.47 23.14 3.86
CA ASP A 393 -14.05 22.84 3.58
C ASP A 393 -13.87 21.45 2.93
N PHE A 394 -14.99 20.76 2.62
CA PHE A 394 -15.00 19.44 2.01
C PHE A 394 -14.96 19.49 0.48
N MET A 395 -14.13 18.64 -0.09
CA MET A 395 -14.01 18.35 -1.53
C MET A 395 -14.28 16.88 -1.81
N TYR A 396 -14.92 16.62 -2.95
CA TYR A 396 -15.19 15.27 -3.44
C TYR A 396 -14.75 15.10 -4.89
N LEU A 397 -13.83 14.16 -5.13
CA LEU A 397 -13.30 13.83 -6.45
C LEU A 397 -13.32 12.30 -6.66
N PRO A 398 -14.20 11.76 -7.51
CA PRO A 398 -14.30 10.32 -7.74
C PRO A 398 -13.15 9.84 -8.63
N ILE A 399 -12.09 9.33 -8.01
CA ILE A 399 -10.90 8.87 -8.74
C ILE A 399 -11.15 7.55 -9.48
N ASN A 400 -12.13 6.74 -9.09
CA ASN A 400 -12.38 5.44 -9.72
C ASN A 400 -13.55 5.49 -10.71
N GLY A 401 -13.47 4.62 -11.74
CA GLY A 401 -14.49 4.55 -12.80
C GLY A 401 -15.94 4.35 -12.32
N LEU A 402 -16.13 3.73 -11.16
CA LEU A 402 -17.45 3.52 -10.55
C LEU A 402 -18.09 4.83 -10.05
N GLY A 403 -17.29 5.84 -9.74
CA GLY A 403 -17.76 7.17 -9.32
C GLY A 403 -17.99 8.15 -10.47
N ILE A 404 -17.73 7.76 -11.73
CA ILE A 404 -17.89 8.66 -12.91
C ILE A 404 -19.32 9.19 -13.04
N GLY A 405 -20.32 8.42 -12.59
CA GLY A 405 -21.72 8.85 -12.58
C GLY A 405 -22.10 9.82 -11.45
N THR A 406 -21.16 10.20 -10.59
CA THR A 406 -21.41 11.11 -9.46
C THR A 406 -20.95 12.53 -9.76
N ILE A 407 -21.59 13.51 -9.12
CA ILE A 407 -21.24 14.92 -9.27
C ILE A 407 -20.09 15.23 -8.30
N PRO A 408 -18.91 15.63 -8.80
CA PRO A 408 -17.78 16.03 -7.97
C PRO A 408 -18.04 17.38 -7.29
N ILE A 409 -17.43 17.62 -6.12
CA ILE A 409 -17.56 18.86 -5.34
C ILE A 409 -16.16 19.48 -5.20
N TYR A 410 -15.83 20.44 -6.05
CA TYR A 410 -14.52 21.13 -6.00
C TYR A 410 -14.52 22.53 -6.64
N LYS A 411 -15.62 22.95 -7.28
CA LYS A 411 -15.68 24.19 -8.06
C LYS A 411 -15.38 25.43 -7.23
N ASP A 412 -16.03 25.55 -6.08
CA ASP A 412 -15.84 26.71 -5.19
C ASP A 412 -14.43 26.74 -4.61
N HIS A 413 -13.86 25.57 -4.30
CA HIS A 413 -12.47 25.43 -3.85
C HIS A 413 -11.47 25.91 -4.91
N VAL A 414 -11.69 25.57 -6.18
CA VAL A 414 -10.87 26.07 -7.29
C VAL A 414 -11.04 27.58 -7.45
N ASN A 415 -12.26 28.10 -7.39
CA ASN A 415 -12.52 29.53 -7.51
C ASN A 415 -11.83 30.34 -6.39
N ASN A 416 -11.90 29.85 -5.16
CA ASN A 416 -11.21 30.44 -4.02
C ASN A 416 -9.69 30.41 -4.20
N LEU A 417 -9.12 29.28 -4.64
CA LEU A 417 -7.69 29.17 -4.94
C LEU A 417 -7.25 30.15 -6.05
N VAL A 418 -8.06 30.30 -7.11
CA VAL A 418 -7.81 31.28 -8.18
C VAL A 418 -7.78 32.70 -7.62
N GLN A 419 -8.78 33.06 -6.82
CA GLN A 419 -8.86 34.38 -6.20
C GLN A 419 -7.66 34.64 -5.27
N GLU A 420 -7.34 33.71 -4.38
CA GLU A 420 -6.19 33.81 -3.48
C GLU A 420 -4.88 33.98 -4.23
N ALA A 421 -4.67 33.21 -5.30
CA ALA A 421 -3.46 33.28 -6.11
C ALA A 421 -3.33 34.63 -6.86
N ASN A 422 -4.44 35.16 -7.39
CA ASN A 422 -4.45 36.47 -8.05
C ASN A 422 -4.14 37.60 -7.06
N ASN A 423 -4.79 37.60 -5.90
CA ASN A 423 -4.50 38.57 -4.83
C ASN A 423 -3.03 38.50 -4.40
N TYR A 424 -2.46 37.29 -4.31
CA TYR A 424 -1.05 37.11 -3.98
C TYR A 424 -0.12 37.61 -5.09
N LYS A 425 -0.48 37.39 -6.37
CA LYS A 425 0.26 37.88 -7.54
C LYS A 425 0.31 39.40 -7.58
N GLU A 426 -0.80 40.08 -7.31
CA GLU A 426 -0.87 41.54 -7.26
C GLU A 426 0.08 42.10 -6.20
N LYS A 427 0.16 41.42 -5.05
CA LYS A 427 1.06 41.82 -3.96
C LYS A 427 2.53 41.46 -4.22
N TYR A 428 2.78 40.34 -4.92
CA TYR A 428 4.12 39.79 -5.15
C TYR A 428 4.28 39.22 -6.58
N PRO A 429 4.44 40.07 -7.61
CA PRO A 429 4.30 39.69 -9.02
C PRO A 429 5.31 38.64 -9.53
N ASN A 430 6.42 38.44 -8.83
CA ASN A 430 7.53 37.57 -9.27
C ASN A 430 7.70 36.28 -8.45
N LEU A 431 6.83 35.99 -7.45
CA LEU A 431 7.01 34.84 -6.57
C LEU A 431 6.39 33.53 -7.08
N LEU A 432 5.42 33.62 -7.99
CA LEU A 432 4.79 32.48 -8.66
C LEU A 432 5.14 32.54 -10.14
N ASN A 433 5.56 31.41 -10.71
CA ASN A 433 6.00 31.36 -12.10
C ASN A 433 4.83 31.17 -13.08
N LYS A 434 5.12 31.28 -14.37
CA LYS A 434 4.14 31.12 -15.45
C LYS A 434 3.43 29.76 -15.40
N THR A 435 4.19 28.68 -15.18
CA THR A 435 3.67 27.31 -15.13
C THR A 435 2.65 27.10 -14.02
N TYR A 436 2.80 27.77 -12.89
CA TYR A 436 1.80 27.79 -11.82
C TYR A 436 0.45 28.34 -12.32
N PHE A 437 0.47 29.50 -12.99
CA PHE A 437 -0.76 30.11 -13.51
C PHE A 437 -1.37 29.32 -14.66
N GLU A 438 -0.56 28.70 -15.53
CA GLU A 438 -1.04 27.80 -16.59
C GLU A 438 -1.84 26.62 -16.00
N LYS A 439 -1.35 26.01 -14.90
CA LYS A 439 -2.08 24.95 -14.19
C LYS A 439 -3.35 25.46 -13.52
N LEU A 440 -3.29 26.63 -12.90
CA LEU A 440 -4.43 27.27 -12.25
C LEU A 440 -5.55 27.60 -13.27
N ASP A 441 -5.18 28.07 -14.46
CA ASP A 441 -6.12 28.31 -15.56
C ASP A 441 -6.75 27.00 -16.06
N ILE A 442 -5.97 25.92 -16.16
CA ILE A 442 -6.50 24.59 -16.50
C ILE A 442 -7.53 24.13 -15.45
N LEU A 443 -7.23 24.28 -14.15
CA LEU A 443 -8.17 23.96 -13.07
C LEU A 443 -9.47 24.76 -13.18
N LYS A 444 -9.36 26.08 -13.42
CA LYS A 444 -10.51 26.97 -13.62
C LYS A 444 -11.36 26.54 -14.82
N GLN A 445 -10.73 26.23 -15.95
CA GLN A 445 -11.45 25.75 -17.12
C GLN A 445 -12.17 24.42 -16.87
N PHE A 446 -11.63 23.54 -16.04
CA PHE A 446 -12.29 22.30 -15.65
C PHE A 446 -13.46 22.55 -14.70
N SER A 447 -13.32 23.45 -13.73
CA SER A 447 -14.37 23.78 -12.76
C SER A 447 -15.57 24.50 -13.41
N GLU A 448 -15.35 25.26 -14.48
CA GLU A 448 -16.42 25.93 -15.23
C GLU A 448 -17.21 24.97 -16.13
N LYS A 449 -16.62 23.84 -16.54
CA LYS A 449 -17.22 22.89 -17.48
C LYS A 449 -17.95 21.73 -16.77
N SER A 450 -17.89 21.64 -15.44
CA SER A 450 -18.19 20.45 -14.62
C SER A 450 -19.58 19.84 -14.74
N ASP A 451 -20.59 20.56 -15.25
CA ASP A 451 -21.97 20.24 -14.85
C ASP A 451 -22.73 19.23 -15.73
N LYS A 452 -22.31 18.92 -16.97
CA LYS A 452 -22.88 17.79 -17.78
C LYS A 452 -21.94 17.19 -18.84
N LYS A 453 -21.03 17.99 -19.43
CA LYS A 453 -20.13 17.56 -20.51
C LYS A 453 -18.96 16.67 -20.06
N HIS A 454 -18.57 16.71 -18.78
CA HIS A 454 -17.46 15.90 -18.28
C HIS A 454 -17.84 14.44 -18.01
N VAL A 455 -19.06 14.18 -17.52
CA VAL A 455 -19.58 12.81 -17.34
C VAL A 455 -19.67 12.07 -18.68
N SER A 456 -20.12 12.76 -19.74
CA SER A 456 -20.17 12.18 -21.09
C SER A 456 -18.77 12.00 -21.70
N ARG A 457 -17.86 12.97 -21.54
CA ARG A 457 -16.47 12.85 -22.01
C ARG A 457 -15.69 11.75 -21.28
N GLN A 458 -15.89 11.51 -19.99
CA GLN A 458 -15.27 10.39 -19.29
C GLN A 458 -15.81 9.03 -19.74
N SER A 459 -17.08 8.98 -20.15
CA SER A 459 -17.67 7.77 -20.72
C SER A 459 -17.14 7.45 -22.13
N ILE A 460 -16.64 8.45 -22.87
CA ILE A 460 -16.22 8.34 -24.28
C ILE A 460 -14.69 8.39 -24.45
N ASN A 461 -13.95 9.16 -23.64
CA ASN A 461 -12.49 9.20 -23.67
C ASN A 461 -11.93 7.96 -22.96
N VAL A 462 -11.30 7.10 -23.75
CA VAL A 462 -10.69 5.84 -23.31
C VAL A 462 -9.39 6.08 -22.52
N SER A 463 -8.76 7.26 -22.65
CA SER A 463 -7.47 7.60 -22.03
C SER A 463 -7.56 8.65 -20.92
N GLY A 464 -6.91 8.39 -19.78
CA GLY A 464 -6.71 9.32 -18.66
C GLY A 464 -7.82 9.36 -17.60
N ASN A 465 -7.49 9.95 -16.45
CA ASN A 465 -8.36 10.13 -15.28
C ASN A 465 -8.31 11.59 -14.85
N HIS A 466 -9.17 12.39 -15.48
CA HIS A 466 -9.14 13.84 -15.31
C HIS A 466 -9.36 14.29 -13.86
N TYR A 467 -10.11 13.53 -13.05
CA TYR A 467 -10.27 13.87 -11.63
C TYR A 467 -9.00 13.62 -10.81
N ALA A 468 -8.16 12.67 -11.21
CA ALA A 468 -6.85 12.49 -10.61
C ALA A 468 -5.91 13.66 -10.96
N ASP A 469 -5.95 14.13 -12.20
CA ASP A 469 -5.18 15.32 -12.62
C ASP A 469 -5.66 16.58 -11.88
N ILE A 470 -6.97 16.79 -11.77
CA ILE A 470 -7.56 17.90 -11.00
C ILE A 470 -7.14 17.84 -9.53
N ALA A 471 -7.25 16.66 -8.89
CA ALA A 471 -6.83 16.48 -7.50
C ALA A 471 -5.35 16.84 -7.31
N ALA A 472 -4.48 16.28 -8.17
CA ALA A 472 -3.04 16.48 -8.10
C ALA A 472 -2.63 17.95 -8.33
N ASP A 473 -3.19 18.59 -9.35
CA ASP A 473 -2.89 19.99 -9.68
C ASP A 473 -3.47 20.95 -8.63
N TYR A 474 -4.64 20.65 -8.07
CA TYR A 474 -5.20 21.42 -6.95
C TYR A 474 -4.26 21.38 -5.74
N ILE A 475 -3.84 20.18 -5.32
CA ILE A 475 -2.90 19.99 -4.20
C ILE A 475 -1.59 20.73 -4.50
N ALA A 476 -1.05 20.60 -5.70
CA ALA A 476 0.19 21.27 -6.09
C ALA A 476 0.07 22.79 -5.99
N CYS A 477 -0.95 23.39 -6.61
CA CYS A 477 -1.13 24.84 -6.59
C CYS A 477 -1.39 25.36 -5.17
N LYS A 478 -2.31 24.74 -4.42
CA LYS A 478 -2.63 25.19 -3.04
C LYS A 478 -1.40 25.12 -2.14
N THR A 479 -0.65 24.02 -2.18
CA THR A 479 0.51 23.83 -1.28
C THR A 479 1.70 24.71 -1.65
N ILE A 480 1.95 24.95 -2.94
CA ILE A 480 2.97 25.90 -3.39
C ILE A 480 2.59 27.32 -2.92
N LEU A 481 1.34 27.74 -3.09
CA LEU A 481 0.87 29.06 -2.67
C LEU A 481 1.06 29.26 -1.16
N GLU A 482 0.64 28.29 -0.34
CA GLU A 482 0.79 28.36 1.12
C GLU A 482 2.27 28.37 1.57
N GLU A 483 3.14 27.66 0.87
CA GLU A 483 4.58 27.71 1.13
C GLU A 483 5.14 29.12 0.87
N ARG A 484 4.71 29.76 -0.22
CA ARG A 484 5.14 31.12 -0.59
C ARG A 484 4.61 32.18 0.37
N LYS A 485 3.41 32.01 0.91
CA LYS A 485 2.88 32.86 1.98
C LYS A 485 3.66 32.74 3.31
N SER A 486 4.66 31.85 3.38
CA SER A 486 5.43 31.54 4.59
C SER A 486 4.56 31.02 5.74
N GLU A 487 3.37 30.52 5.44
CA GLU A 487 2.47 30.00 6.47
C GLU A 487 2.97 28.68 7.07
N SER A 488 3.99 28.07 6.44
CA SER A 488 4.78 26.92 6.90
C SER A 488 3.96 25.76 7.46
N LYS A 489 2.72 25.62 6.98
CA LYS A 489 1.73 24.64 7.44
C LYS A 489 1.05 23.99 6.24
N ALA A 490 0.83 22.70 6.33
CA ALA A 490 0.04 21.96 5.36
C ALA A 490 -1.44 22.37 5.48
N SER A 491 -2.08 22.63 4.35
CA SER A 491 -3.46 23.16 4.25
C SER A 491 -4.45 22.16 3.68
N VAL A 492 -3.98 21.08 3.05
CA VAL A 492 -4.81 20.08 2.39
C VAL A 492 -4.59 18.70 3.03
N LEU A 493 -5.69 18.04 3.38
CA LEU A 493 -5.75 16.62 3.74
C LEU A 493 -6.54 15.89 2.66
N PHE A 494 -5.99 14.81 2.10
CA PHE A 494 -6.75 13.96 1.19
C PHE A 494 -6.70 12.48 1.58
N SER A 495 -7.81 11.79 1.35
CA SER A 495 -7.96 10.39 1.76
C SER A 495 -8.85 9.58 0.83
N CYS A 496 -8.43 8.34 0.58
CA CYS A 496 -9.32 7.26 0.20
C CYS A 496 -9.61 6.38 1.42
N LYS A 497 -10.48 5.38 1.26
CA LYS A 497 -10.88 4.44 2.32
C LYS A 497 -9.72 3.95 3.19
N SER A 498 -8.66 3.43 2.59
CA SER A 498 -7.47 2.95 3.30
C SER A 498 -6.41 4.02 3.53
N GLY A 499 -6.41 5.12 2.79
CA GLY A 499 -5.29 6.07 2.77
C GLY A 499 -4.04 5.59 2.05
N LYS A 500 -4.11 4.46 1.32
CA LYS A 500 -2.94 3.82 0.69
C LYS A 500 -2.98 3.86 -0.83
N ASP A 501 -4.04 3.34 -1.43
CA ASP A 501 -4.08 3.04 -2.86
C ASP A 501 -4.30 4.30 -3.71
N ARG A 502 -5.54 4.81 -3.75
CA ARG A 502 -5.85 6.08 -4.45
C ARG A 502 -5.09 7.26 -3.84
N THR A 503 -4.95 7.28 -2.52
CA THR A 503 -4.15 8.30 -1.82
C THR A 503 -2.68 8.28 -2.25
N GLY A 504 -2.05 7.10 -2.31
CA GLY A 504 -0.66 6.98 -2.77
C GLY A 504 -0.53 7.40 -4.23
N PHE A 505 -1.47 7.00 -5.09
CA PHE A 505 -1.50 7.41 -6.49
C PHE A 505 -1.66 8.94 -6.67
N ILE A 506 -2.55 9.59 -5.92
CA ILE A 506 -2.69 11.05 -5.94
C ILE A 506 -1.46 11.75 -5.35
N SER A 507 -0.84 11.20 -4.29
CA SER A 507 0.42 11.76 -3.75
C SER A 507 1.52 11.74 -4.81
N TYR A 508 1.66 10.62 -5.53
CA TYR A 508 2.59 10.47 -6.65
C TYR A 508 2.35 11.49 -7.76
N LEU A 509 1.10 11.73 -8.16
CA LEU A 509 0.78 12.72 -9.18
C LEU A 509 1.01 14.16 -8.67
N ALA A 510 0.61 14.45 -7.43
CA ALA A 510 0.77 15.76 -6.81
C ALA A 510 2.25 16.13 -6.67
N ASP A 511 3.10 15.21 -6.19
CA ASP A 511 4.54 15.44 -6.07
C ASP A 511 5.17 15.71 -7.45
N GLY A 512 4.78 14.95 -8.47
CA GLY A 512 5.24 15.20 -9.84
C GLY A 512 4.81 16.58 -10.36
N SER A 513 3.56 16.98 -10.07
CA SER A 513 3.03 18.29 -10.43
C SER A 513 3.73 19.43 -9.67
N ILE A 514 4.05 19.25 -8.38
CA ILE A 514 4.79 20.23 -7.57
C ILE A 514 6.20 20.42 -8.12
N ILE A 515 6.92 19.33 -8.43
CA ILE A 515 8.27 19.39 -9.00
C ILE A 515 8.23 20.14 -10.33
N HIS A 516 7.36 19.73 -11.26
CA HIS A 516 7.27 20.35 -12.59
C HIS A 516 6.83 21.82 -12.51
N THR A 517 5.93 22.15 -11.60
CA THR A 517 5.53 23.55 -11.39
C THR A 517 6.69 24.36 -10.85
N SER A 518 7.52 23.80 -9.98
CA SER A 518 8.67 24.50 -9.38
C SER A 518 9.87 24.57 -10.33
N TYR A 519 10.03 23.58 -11.20
CA TYR A 519 11.15 23.37 -12.13
C TYR A 519 10.61 22.93 -13.50
N PRO A 520 10.04 23.87 -14.28
CA PRO A 520 9.36 23.57 -15.56
C PRO A 520 10.31 23.10 -16.66
N GLU A 521 11.62 23.28 -16.50
CA GLU A 521 12.64 22.73 -17.38
C GLU A 521 12.75 21.21 -17.30
N LEU A 522 12.33 20.59 -16.19
CA LEU A 522 12.39 19.14 -16.00
C LEU A 522 11.23 18.46 -16.74
N PRO A 523 11.49 17.49 -17.64
CA PRO A 523 10.42 16.80 -18.36
C PRO A 523 9.50 16.02 -17.42
N ILE A 524 8.19 16.27 -17.48
CA ILE A 524 7.19 15.66 -16.60
C ILE A 524 7.19 14.12 -16.62
N ASN A 525 7.51 13.51 -17.77
CA ASN A 525 7.62 12.05 -17.87
C ASN A 525 8.85 11.52 -17.11
N THR A 526 9.98 12.22 -17.17
CA THR A 526 11.18 11.89 -16.40
C THR A 526 10.92 12.00 -14.90
N ILE A 527 10.21 13.05 -14.47
CA ILE A 527 9.80 13.24 -13.07
C ILE A 527 8.98 12.03 -12.60
N HIS A 528 7.95 11.66 -13.35
CA HIS A 528 7.05 10.56 -13.02
C HIS A 528 7.73 9.19 -12.98
N ILE A 529 8.53 8.85 -13.98
CA ILE A 529 9.30 7.59 -13.99
C ILE A 529 10.25 7.52 -12.79
N THR A 530 10.93 8.63 -12.47
CA THR A 530 11.84 8.70 -11.32
C THR A 530 11.08 8.49 -10.02
N LEU A 531 9.97 9.22 -9.81
CA LEU A 531 9.12 9.08 -8.63
C LEU A 531 8.61 7.65 -8.45
N ALA A 532 8.20 6.98 -9.52
CA ALA A 532 7.78 5.57 -9.46
C ALA A 532 8.94 4.64 -9.06
N ASN A 533 10.14 4.85 -9.61
CA ASN A 533 11.34 4.07 -9.29
C ASN A 533 11.79 4.24 -7.83
N THR A 534 11.54 5.38 -7.19
CA THR A 534 11.85 5.58 -5.77
C THR A 534 11.16 4.56 -4.85
N SER A 535 10.12 3.89 -5.35
CA SER A 535 9.34 2.89 -4.62
C SER A 535 8.74 3.42 -3.31
N HIS A 536 8.67 4.74 -3.15
CA HIS A 536 8.29 5.40 -1.92
C HIS A 536 6.81 5.17 -1.58
N TYR A 537 5.93 5.37 -2.56
CA TYR A 537 4.48 5.20 -2.40
C TYR A 537 4.08 3.73 -2.21
N GLN A 538 4.77 2.83 -2.94
CA GLN A 538 4.58 1.38 -2.86
C GLN A 538 5.01 0.83 -1.49
N LEU A 539 6.13 1.33 -0.96
CA LEU A 539 6.57 0.99 0.40
C LEU A 539 5.54 1.49 1.43
N LEU A 540 5.14 2.77 1.38
CA LEU A 540 4.15 3.33 2.32
C LEU A 540 2.84 2.54 2.33
N ALA A 541 2.38 2.02 1.19
CA ALA A 541 1.18 1.19 1.13
C ALA A 541 1.31 -0.18 1.84
N GLY A 542 2.54 -0.68 1.99
CA GLY A 542 2.88 -1.94 2.68
C GLY A 542 3.45 -1.77 4.09
N LEU A 543 3.75 -0.55 4.53
CA LEU A 543 4.44 -0.23 5.79
C LEU A 543 3.52 0.45 6.82
N ASN A 544 3.93 0.50 8.10
CA ASN A 544 3.41 1.43 9.12
C ASN A 544 1.87 1.50 9.25
N GLY A 545 1.19 0.36 9.17
CA GLY A 545 -0.27 0.28 9.13
C GLY A 545 -0.84 -0.16 7.77
N GLY A 546 0.02 -0.42 6.79
CA GLY A 546 -0.23 -1.36 5.71
C GLY A 546 -0.15 -2.82 6.18
N MET A 547 -0.33 -3.76 5.25
CA MET A 547 -0.12 -5.19 5.51
C MET A 547 1.31 -5.54 5.05
N PRO A 548 2.20 -5.98 5.97
CA PRO A 548 3.60 -6.26 5.64
C PRO A 548 3.76 -7.17 4.43
N GLY A 549 4.71 -6.84 3.56
CA GLY A 549 5.03 -7.62 2.35
C GLY A 549 4.10 -7.39 1.17
N ARG A 550 3.04 -6.58 1.33
CA ARG A 550 2.18 -6.14 0.22
C ARG A 550 2.71 -4.86 -0.40
N PHE A 551 3.92 -4.94 -0.94
CA PHE A 551 4.57 -3.83 -1.65
C PHE A 551 3.75 -3.45 -2.88
N GLY A 552 3.40 -2.17 -3.00
CA GLY A 552 2.64 -1.65 -4.14
C GLY A 552 1.26 -1.11 -3.78
N MET A 553 0.59 -0.55 -4.79
CA MET A 553 -0.77 -0.03 -4.66
C MET A 553 -1.76 -0.87 -5.47
N LYS A 554 -3.05 -0.80 -5.13
CA LYS A 554 -4.08 -1.32 -6.02
C LYS A 554 -4.26 -0.42 -7.26
N PRO A 555 -4.51 -1.02 -8.44
CA PRO A 555 -4.82 -0.29 -9.66
C PRO A 555 -6.01 0.68 -9.48
N VAL A 556 -5.99 1.78 -10.23
CA VAL A 556 -7.06 2.79 -10.27
C VAL A 556 -7.66 2.71 -11.67
N LYS A 557 -8.93 2.31 -11.79
CA LYS A 557 -9.54 1.90 -13.07
C LYS A 557 -9.38 2.99 -14.15
N LYS A 558 -8.87 2.58 -15.33
CA LYS A 558 -8.20 3.40 -16.38
C LYS A 558 -6.73 3.70 -16.08
N ASP A 559 -5.94 2.64 -15.84
CA ASP A 559 -4.50 2.67 -15.53
C ASP A 559 -3.61 3.36 -16.60
N GLN A 560 -4.19 3.82 -17.71
CA GLN A 560 -3.57 4.69 -18.72
C GLN A 560 -3.28 6.12 -18.22
N THR A 561 -3.56 6.44 -16.95
CA THR A 561 -3.12 7.69 -16.31
C THR A 561 -1.64 7.69 -15.97
N THR A 562 -1.06 6.49 -15.80
CA THR A 562 0.37 6.37 -15.96
C THR A 562 0.63 6.68 -17.41
N ARG A 563 1.21 7.86 -17.66
CA ARG A 563 1.45 8.42 -19.00
C ARG A 563 2.25 7.45 -19.88
N ASP A 564 2.82 6.41 -19.27
CA ASP A 564 3.44 5.25 -19.88
C ASP A 564 3.12 3.93 -19.11
N ALA A 565 3.10 2.81 -19.82
CA ALA A 565 2.80 1.48 -19.25
C ALA A 565 3.86 0.95 -18.26
N ARG A 566 5.11 1.42 -18.36
CA ARG A 566 6.20 0.99 -17.48
C ARG A 566 5.97 1.53 -16.07
N THR A 567 5.56 2.79 -15.93
CA THR A 567 5.18 3.41 -14.66
C THR A 567 4.01 2.67 -14.00
N ALA A 568 2.98 2.27 -14.77
CA ALA A 568 1.89 1.42 -14.26
C ALA A 568 2.40 0.13 -13.63
N ASN A 569 3.28 -0.58 -14.33
CA ASN A 569 3.84 -1.84 -13.84
C ASN A 569 4.64 -1.67 -12.55
N ILE A 570 5.29 -0.52 -12.36
CA ILE A 570 6.08 -0.21 -11.17
C ILE A 570 5.18 0.17 -9.98
N LEU A 571 4.10 0.91 -10.20
CA LEU A 571 3.19 1.36 -9.15
C LEU A 571 2.24 0.25 -8.67
N PHE A 572 1.85 -0.66 -9.56
CA PHE A 572 0.79 -1.66 -9.34
C PHE A 572 1.27 -3.12 -9.51
N PRO A 573 2.28 -3.54 -8.74
CA PRO A 573 2.82 -4.91 -8.81
C PRO A 573 1.80 -5.97 -8.39
N GLN A 574 2.05 -7.22 -8.81
CA GLN A 574 1.20 -8.36 -8.43
C GLN A 574 1.17 -8.59 -6.91
N THR A 575 2.30 -8.35 -6.22
CA THR A 575 2.46 -8.40 -4.75
C THR A 575 1.36 -7.64 -3.99
N ALA A 576 0.85 -6.54 -4.55
CA ALA A 576 -0.19 -5.71 -3.91
C ALA A 576 -1.63 -6.08 -4.29
N LYS A 577 -1.84 -6.89 -5.34
CA LYS A 577 -3.20 -7.14 -5.87
C LYS A 577 -4.07 -7.92 -4.90
N TRP A 578 -3.48 -8.81 -4.10
CA TRP A 578 -4.21 -9.81 -3.33
C TRP A 578 -4.34 -9.34 -1.89
N THR A 579 -5.47 -8.70 -1.55
CA THR A 579 -5.80 -8.41 -0.15
C THR A 579 -6.30 -9.67 0.57
N ASN A 580 -7.02 -10.51 -0.16
CA ASN A 580 -7.42 -11.83 0.29
C ASN A 580 -6.46 -12.85 -0.32
N ILE A 581 -5.90 -13.73 0.50
CA ILE A 581 -5.11 -14.87 0.05
C ILE A 581 -6.11 -16.04 0.03
N PRO A 582 -6.55 -16.50 -1.16
CA PRO A 582 -7.48 -17.60 -1.21
C PRO A 582 -6.81 -18.86 -0.67
N LEU A 583 -7.64 -19.72 -0.09
CA LEU A 583 -7.25 -21.09 0.20
C LEU A 583 -7.14 -21.83 -1.13
N LEU A 584 -6.17 -22.74 -1.23
CA LEU A 584 -6.14 -23.69 -2.33
C LEU A 584 -7.40 -24.57 -2.27
N ASP A 585 -8.12 -24.69 -3.39
CA ASP A 585 -9.26 -25.59 -3.48
C ASP A 585 -8.77 -27.04 -3.30
N ASN A 586 -9.20 -27.68 -2.21
CA ASN A 586 -8.95 -29.10 -1.96
C ASN A 586 -9.54 -30.02 -3.06
N ASN A 587 -10.40 -29.49 -3.94
CA ASN A 587 -10.99 -30.22 -5.07
C ASN A 587 -10.08 -30.28 -6.32
N SER A 588 -8.89 -29.68 -6.29
CA SER A 588 -7.97 -29.68 -7.45
C SER A 588 -7.09 -30.93 -7.57
N GLN A 589 -7.08 -31.82 -6.55
CA GLN A 589 -6.45 -33.14 -6.64
C GLN A 589 -7.23 -34.13 -7.54
N ASP A 590 -8.45 -33.80 -7.95
CA ASP A 590 -9.26 -34.67 -8.83
C ASP A 590 -9.00 -34.44 -10.34
N SER A 591 -8.07 -33.55 -10.69
CA SER A 591 -7.70 -33.29 -12.10
C SER A 591 -6.92 -34.44 -12.77
N ASN A 592 -6.50 -35.46 -12.00
CA ASN A 592 -5.94 -36.70 -12.53
C ASN A 592 -6.97 -37.81 -12.80
N SER A 593 -8.24 -37.69 -12.36
CA SER A 593 -9.29 -38.70 -12.65
C SER A 593 -9.95 -38.53 -14.03
N ARG A 594 -9.77 -37.38 -14.70
CA ARG A 594 -10.29 -37.13 -16.07
C ARG A 594 -9.44 -37.70 -17.20
N LYS A 595 -8.25 -38.26 -16.94
CA LYS A 595 -7.40 -38.93 -17.96
C LYS A 595 -7.70 -40.42 -18.17
N ARG A 596 -8.65 -41.03 -17.42
CA ARG A 596 -9.02 -42.45 -17.57
C ARG A 596 -10.36 -42.73 -18.28
N ARG A 597 -11.03 -41.71 -18.84
CA ARG A 597 -12.30 -41.90 -19.61
C ARG A 597 -12.17 -41.76 -21.13
N HIS A 598 -10.95 -41.83 -21.65
CA HIS A 598 -10.71 -42.12 -23.07
C HIS A 598 -9.72 -43.28 -23.20
N ARG A 599 -10.23 -44.47 -22.97
CA ARG A 599 -9.87 -45.70 -23.67
C ARG A 599 -11.12 -46.55 -23.82
#